data_AF-A0A948SSA0-F1
#
_entry.id   AF-A0A948SSA0-F1
#
_cell.length_a   1.000
_cell.length_b   1.000
_cell.length_c   1.000
_cell.angle_alpha   90.00
_cell.angle_beta   90.00
_cell.angle_gamma   90.00
#
_symmetry.space_group_name_H-M   'P 1'
#
loop_
_entity.id
_entity.type
_entity.pdbx_description
1 polymer ?
#
loop_
_entity_poly.entity_id
_entity_poly.type
_entity_poly.pdbx_seq_one_letter_code
_entity_poly.pdbx_strand_id
1 'polypeptide(L)'
;MTMGSARIGTRSMPQSEGPRTMGVELEPSAIPPRTLSRPVAETARAVRADPRILAHVPGFDAPFFQAGLAGYSDGAMRLVARMHGAPFCVTEALLDRTLINGGKGRRKEDPDLIASEVGMGELEENRAAGLDDHPIAGQIMGSDPDEMARGSEILAGMGYEVIDVNLACPVKKIRRRARGGHFLAHPEDAVDILRAVRAAVPASIPCTVKLRRAYDDTPAMAMAFERIFDASYEIGFLWATVHCRTVEQRYAGPGRWEFLRDLVARHPDRPIFGSGDIWTVHDIFRMMDMC
;
A
#
# COMPACT_ATOMS: atom_id res chain seq x y z
N MET A 1 72.67 -0.93 -1.99
CA MET A 1 71.22 -1.22 -1.98
C MET A 1 70.91 -2.00 -0.71
N THR A 2 70.39 -1.34 0.31
CA THR A 2 69.81 -1.98 1.51
C THR A 2 68.73 -1.03 2.00
N MET A 3 67.47 -1.42 1.77
CA MET A 3 66.28 -0.62 2.07
C MET A 3 66.01 -0.54 3.56
N GLY A 4 65.57 0.63 4.01
CA GLY A 4 65.06 0.87 5.37
C GLY A 4 63.70 0.19 5.58
N SER A 5 63.55 -0.44 6.74
CA SER A 5 62.29 -1.01 7.24
C SER A 5 61.46 0.10 7.89
N ALA A 6 60.41 0.57 7.22
CA ALA A 6 59.38 1.40 7.82
C ALA A 6 58.33 0.51 8.52
N ARG A 7 58.14 0.70 9.83
CA ARG A 7 57.08 0.05 10.61
C ARG A 7 55.72 0.66 10.24
N ILE A 8 54.81 -0.15 9.71
CA ILE A 8 53.42 0.23 9.45
C ILE A 8 52.63 0.00 10.74
N GLY A 9 52.10 1.07 11.33
CA GLY A 9 51.20 1.02 12.48
C GLY A 9 49.85 0.42 12.08
N THR A 10 49.39 -0.58 12.84
CA THR A 10 48.06 -1.18 12.71
C THR A 10 46.99 -0.21 13.22
N ARG A 11 46.31 0.49 12.31
CA ARG A 11 45.03 1.14 12.62
C ARG A 11 43.95 0.06 12.70
N SER A 12 43.36 -0.11 13.88
CA SER A 12 42.16 -0.94 14.05
C SER A 12 41.02 -0.35 13.21
N MET A 13 40.47 -1.16 12.30
CA MET A 13 39.23 -0.81 11.61
C MET A 13 38.06 -0.92 12.59
N PRO A 14 37.12 0.05 12.62
CA PRO A 14 35.89 -0.13 13.35
C PRO A 14 35.13 -1.31 12.74
N GLN A 15 34.63 -2.20 13.60
CA GLN A 15 33.84 -3.35 13.20
C GLN A 15 32.64 -2.86 12.37
N SER A 16 32.59 -3.27 11.10
CA SER A 16 31.44 -3.04 10.24
C SER A 16 30.24 -3.77 10.84
N GLU A 17 29.21 -3.04 11.23
CA GLU A 17 27.90 -3.64 11.50
C GLU A 17 27.49 -4.44 10.25
N GLY A 18 27.19 -5.72 10.45
CA GLY A 18 26.75 -6.62 9.38
C GLY A 18 25.47 -6.09 8.69
N PRO A 19 25.15 -6.63 7.51
CA PRO A 19 23.98 -6.19 6.76
C PRO A 19 22.71 -6.46 7.58
N ARG A 20 22.09 -5.40 8.12
CA ARG A 20 20.76 -5.48 8.72
C ARG A 20 19.76 -5.91 7.64
N THR A 21 19.24 -7.11 7.80
CA THR A 21 18.18 -7.75 7.02
C THR A 21 16.99 -6.79 6.85
N MET A 22 16.62 -6.48 5.61
CA MET A 22 15.38 -5.77 5.26
C MET A 22 14.17 -6.72 5.29
N GLY A 23 14.26 -7.81 6.07
CA GLY A 23 13.21 -8.81 6.21
C GLY A 23 12.17 -8.39 7.24
N VAL A 24 11.00 -8.98 7.12
CA VAL A 24 10.01 -8.99 8.19
C VAL A 24 10.54 -9.93 9.29
N GLU A 25 11.31 -9.40 10.24
CA GLU A 25 11.65 -10.12 11.49
C GLU A 25 10.42 -10.11 12.39
N LEU A 26 9.42 -10.92 12.03
CA LEU A 26 8.26 -11.17 12.87
C LEU A 26 8.28 -12.64 13.25
N GLU A 27 8.70 -12.91 14.48
CA GLU A 27 8.20 -14.06 15.20
C GLU A 27 6.70 -13.77 15.47
N PRO A 28 5.74 -14.50 14.85
CA PRO A 28 4.32 -14.22 15.04
C PRO A 28 3.88 -14.29 16.50
N SER A 29 4.66 -14.97 17.34
CA SER A 29 4.51 -15.06 18.80
C SER A 29 4.69 -13.73 19.55
N ALA A 30 5.33 -12.73 18.93
CA ALA A 30 5.49 -11.38 19.49
C ALA A 30 4.25 -10.48 19.29
N ILE A 31 3.27 -10.92 18.50
CA ILE A 31 2.00 -10.20 18.32
C ILE A 31 1.11 -10.53 19.52
N PRO A 32 0.56 -9.53 20.23
CA PRO A 32 -0.35 -9.77 21.34
C PRO A 32 -1.51 -10.66 20.88
N PRO A 33 -1.98 -11.63 21.71
CA PRO A 33 -3.11 -12.44 21.35
C PRO A 33 -4.34 -11.57 21.14
N ARG A 34 -4.93 -11.66 19.95
CA ARG A 34 -6.16 -10.97 19.58
C ARG A 34 -7.27 -11.99 19.55
N THR A 35 -8.30 -11.81 20.37
CA THR A 35 -9.41 -12.76 20.50
C THR A 35 -10.63 -12.16 19.85
N LEU A 36 -11.33 -12.93 19.02
CA LEU A 36 -12.63 -12.51 18.50
C LEU A 36 -13.65 -12.47 19.65
N SER A 37 -14.56 -11.50 19.64
CA SER A 37 -15.68 -11.44 20.60
C SER A 37 -16.64 -12.62 20.46
N ARG A 38 -16.66 -13.27 19.29
CA ARG A 38 -17.53 -14.40 18.92
C ARG A 38 -16.84 -15.34 17.91
N PRO A 39 -17.38 -16.53 17.60
CA PRO A 39 -16.77 -17.45 16.63
C PRO A 39 -16.57 -16.82 15.24
N VAL A 40 -15.47 -17.15 14.56
CA VAL A 40 -15.10 -16.57 13.26
C VAL A 40 -16.20 -16.67 12.20
N ALA A 41 -16.92 -17.79 12.15
CA ALA A 41 -18.01 -17.99 11.21
C ALA A 41 -19.21 -17.07 11.47
N GLU A 42 -19.43 -16.69 12.74
CA GLU A 42 -20.47 -15.74 13.11
C GLU A 42 -20.06 -14.32 12.75
N THR A 43 -18.82 -13.91 13.08
CA THR A 43 -18.28 -12.61 12.67
C THR A 43 -18.32 -12.46 11.14
N ALA A 44 -17.84 -13.47 10.41
CA ALA A 44 -17.83 -13.46 8.95
C ALA A 44 -19.24 -13.28 8.34
N ARG A 45 -20.27 -13.91 8.92
CA ARG A 45 -21.66 -13.75 8.47
C ARG A 45 -22.26 -12.38 8.77
N ALA A 46 -21.69 -11.62 9.70
CA ALA A 46 -22.16 -10.28 10.05
C ALA A 46 -21.46 -9.17 9.23
N VAL A 47 -20.24 -9.42 8.78
CA VAL A 47 -19.43 -8.45 8.02
C VAL A 47 -20.03 -8.19 6.64
N ARG A 48 -20.14 -6.92 6.26
CA ARG A 48 -20.61 -6.47 4.94
C ARG A 48 -19.64 -5.42 4.40
N ALA A 49 -19.48 -5.37 3.08
CA ALA A 49 -18.81 -4.25 2.43
C ALA A 49 -19.60 -2.95 2.67
N ASP A 50 -18.88 -1.83 2.79
CA ASP A 50 -19.50 -0.53 2.96
C ASP A 50 -20.29 -0.15 1.69
N PRO A 51 -21.59 0.20 1.78
CA PRO A 51 -22.41 0.54 0.63
C PRO A 51 -21.82 1.67 -0.24
N ARG A 52 -21.05 2.58 0.37
CA ARG A 52 -20.39 3.69 -0.34
C ARG A 52 -19.27 3.19 -1.26
N ILE A 53 -18.59 2.11 -0.87
CA ILE A 53 -17.57 1.46 -1.70
C ILE A 53 -18.25 0.75 -2.87
N LEU A 54 -19.28 -0.06 -2.59
CA LEU A 54 -20.02 -0.81 -3.62
C LEU A 54 -20.65 0.10 -4.68
N ALA A 55 -21.09 1.30 -4.29
CA ALA A 55 -21.66 2.28 -5.22
C ALA A 55 -20.64 2.81 -6.24
N HIS A 56 -19.35 2.86 -5.90
CA HIS A 56 -18.28 3.38 -6.76
C HIS A 56 -17.43 2.28 -7.40
N VAL A 57 -17.34 1.11 -6.77
CA VAL A 57 -16.52 -0.01 -7.21
C VAL A 57 -17.37 -1.29 -7.18
N PRO A 58 -18.23 -1.51 -8.18
CA PRO A 58 -19.00 -2.76 -8.31
C PRO A 58 -18.06 -3.97 -8.33
N GLY A 59 -18.40 -5.03 -7.60
CA GLY A 59 -17.57 -6.24 -7.49
C GLY A 59 -16.62 -6.28 -6.29
N PHE A 60 -16.37 -5.15 -5.61
CA PHE A 60 -15.65 -5.14 -4.33
C PHE A 60 -16.59 -5.56 -3.17
N ASP A 61 -17.04 -6.82 -3.20
CA ASP A 61 -18.17 -7.35 -2.44
C ASP A 61 -17.86 -7.84 -1.01
N ALA A 62 -16.57 -7.89 -0.62
CA ALA A 62 -16.15 -8.16 0.74
C ALA A 62 -15.14 -7.11 1.24
N PRO A 63 -15.14 -6.72 2.54
CA PRO A 63 -14.35 -5.60 3.05
C PRO A 63 -12.89 -5.97 3.38
N PHE A 64 -12.25 -6.78 2.54
CA PHE A 64 -10.83 -7.09 2.62
C PHE A 64 -10.28 -7.21 1.20
N PHE A 65 -8.98 -6.98 1.02
CA PHE A 65 -8.39 -7.01 -0.31
C PHE A 65 -6.90 -7.31 -0.27
N GLN A 66 -6.33 -7.72 -1.41
CA GLN A 66 -4.88 -7.87 -1.53
C GLN A 66 -4.21 -6.49 -1.59
N ALA A 67 -3.31 -6.22 -0.64
CA ALA A 67 -2.52 -4.99 -0.64
C ALA A 67 -1.45 -4.98 -1.73
N GLY A 68 -1.10 -3.77 -2.21
CA GLY A 68 -0.01 -3.56 -3.15
C GLY A 68 1.36 -3.72 -2.49
N LEU A 69 2.16 -4.66 -2.99
CA LEU A 69 3.49 -4.99 -2.52
C LEU A 69 4.47 -4.93 -3.69
N ALA A 70 5.38 -3.95 -3.69
CA ALA A 70 6.38 -3.81 -4.75
C ALA A 70 7.32 -5.03 -4.82
N GLY A 71 7.49 -5.59 -6.02
CA GLY A 71 8.21 -6.83 -6.28
C GLY A 71 7.46 -8.13 -5.94
N TYR A 72 6.16 -8.06 -5.66
CA TYR A 72 5.32 -9.22 -5.32
C TYR A 72 3.94 -9.16 -5.98
N SER A 73 3.21 -8.05 -5.86
CA SER A 73 1.81 -7.92 -6.32
C SER A 73 1.69 -7.70 -7.83
N ASP A 74 2.49 -8.45 -8.60
CA ASP A 74 2.35 -8.54 -10.05
C ASP A 74 1.05 -9.27 -10.45
N GLY A 75 0.79 -9.34 -11.75
CA GLY A 75 -0.42 -10.00 -12.27
C GLY A 75 -0.55 -11.45 -11.83
N ALA A 76 0.54 -12.22 -11.79
CA ALA A 76 0.50 -13.62 -11.42
C ALA A 76 0.07 -13.81 -9.96
N MET A 77 0.63 -13.03 -9.03
CA MET A 77 0.24 -13.08 -7.62
C MET A 77 -1.22 -12.68 -7.42
N ARG A 78 -1.67 -11.62 -8.10
CA ARG A 78 -3.07 -11.14 -7.99
C ARG A 78 -4.05 -12.17 -8.51
N LEU A 79 -3.79 -12.80 -9.65
CA LEU A 79 -4.64 -13.88 -10.18
C LEU A 79 -4.74 -15.07 -9.22
N VAL A 80 -3.65 -15.44 -8.55
CA VAL A 80 -3.70 -16.45 -7.47
C VAL A 80 -4.58 -15.98 -6.32
N ALA A 81 -4.50 -14.72 -5.90
CA ALA A 81 -5.39 -14.20 -4.86
C ALA A 81 -6.85 -14.14 -5.29
N ARG A 82 -7.14 -13.83 -6.57
CA ARG A 82 -8.48 -13.91 -7.16
C ARG A 82 -9.04 -15.33 -7.07
N MET A 83 -8.26 -16.34 -7.42
CA MET A 83 -8.66 -17.75 -7.28
C MET A 83 -9.03 -18.13 -5.84
N HIS A 84 -8.47 -17.44 -4.86
CA HIS A 84 -8.75 -17.64 -3.44
C HIS A 84 -9.78 -16.64 -2.87
N GLY A 85 -10.48 -15.89 -3.74
CA GLY A 85 -11.60 -15.04 -3.36
C GLY A 85 -11.22 -13.63 -2.90
N ALA A 86 -10.07 -13.09 -3.34
CA ALA A 86 -9.80 -11.67 -3.16
C ALA A 86 -10.80 -10.83 -3.99
N PRO A 87 -11.68 -10.02 -3.37
CA PRO A 87 -12.71 -9.26 -4.08
C PRO A 87 -12.13 -8.02 -4.77
N PHE A 88 -10.96 -7.58 -4.34
CA PHE A 88 -10.26 -6.42 -4.86
C PHE A 88 -8.75 -6.64 -4.70
N CYS A 89 -7.98 -6.07 -5.62
CA CYS A 89 -6.53 -6.13 -5.60
C CYS A 89 -5.95 -4.74 -5.86
N VAL A 90 -4.74 -4.51 -5.33
CA VAL A 90 -3.95 -3.31 -5.62
C VAL A 90 -2.65 -3.74 -6.28
N THR A 91 -2.24 -3.04 -7.34
CA THR A 91 -0.98 -3.31 -8.04
C THR A 91 0.24 -3.04 -7.16
N GLU A 92 1.41 -3.35 -7.68
CA GLU A 92 2.64 -2.73 -7.18
C GLU A 92 2.56 -1.20 -7.28
N ALA A 93 3.34 -0.51 -6.43
CA ALA A 93 3.44 0.94 -6.50
C ALA A 93 4.20 1.38 -7.77
N LEU A 94 3.47 1.91 -8.74
CA LEU A 94 4.01 2.41 -9.99
C LEU A 94 4.58 3.81 -9.80
N LEU A 95 5.83 3.99 -10.22
CA LEU A 95 6.47 5.30 -10.14
C LEU A 95 5.91 6.23 -11.22
N ASP A 96 5.47 7.42 -10.81
CA ASP A 96 5.09 8.56 -11.65
C ASP A 96 5.90 8.68 -12.95
N ARG A 97 7.22 8.76 -12.82
CA ARG A 97 8.15 8.91 -13.95
C ARG A 97 8.25 7.67 -14.83
N THR A 98 8.05 6.49 -14.28
CA THR A 98 8.01 5.25 -15.08
C THR A 98 6.77 5.24 -15.97
N LEU A 99 5.64 5.73 -15.45
CA LEU A 99 4.40 5.88 -16.23
C LEU A 99 4.56 6.92 -17.33
N ILE A 100 5.09 8.11 -16.99
CA ILE A 100 5.28 9.22 -17.92
C ILE A 100 6.30 8.85 -19.03
N ASN A 101 7.49 8.38 -18.64
CA ASN A 101 8.55 8.07 -19.60
C ASN A 101 8.27 6.79 -20.40
N GLY A 102 7.42 5.90 -19.88
CA GLY A 102 7.05 4.66 -20.52
C GLY A 102 8.12 3.57 -20.52
N GLY A 103 8.01 2.66 -21.49
CA GLY A 103 8.91 1.52 -21.64
C GLY A 103 8.43 0.25 -20.92
N LYS A 104 9.36 -0.68 -20.66
CA LYS A 104 9.05 -2.02 -20.12
C LYS A 104 8.32 -1.97 -18.77
N GLY A 105 8.61 -0.97 -17.93
CA GLY A 105 7.97 -0.83 -16.61
C GLY A 105 6.49 -0.45 -16.68
N ARG A 106 6.07 0.32 -17.69
CA ARG A 106 4.65 0.65 -17.91
C ARG A 106 3.86 -0.52 -18.48
N ARG A 107 4.45 -1.28 -19.41
CA ARG A 107 3.77 -2.42 -20.07
C ARG A 107 3.53 -3.62 -19.15
N LYS A 108 4.41 -3.87 -18.18
CA LYS A 108 4.28 -4.99 -17.25
C LYS A 108 3.07 -4.91 -16.32
N GLU A 109 2.48 -3.73 -16.22
CA GLU A 109 1.48 -3.36 -15.22
C GLU A 109 0.23 -2.83 -15.92
N ASP A 110 0.03 -3.27 -17.16
CA ASP A 110 -1.18 -3.02 -17.94
C ASP A 110 -2.06 -4.27 -17.78
N PRO A 111 -3.24 -4.15 -17.15
CA PRO A 111 -4.09 -5.29 -16.82
C PRO A 111 -4.56 -6.06 -18.07
N ASP A 112 -4.87 -5.35 -19.16
CA ASP A 112 -5.30 -5.93 -20.43
C ASP A 112 -4.16 -6.68 -21.12
N LEU A 113 -2.93 -6.12 -21.07
CA LEU A 113 -1.75 -6.80 -21.60
C LEU A 113 -1.40 -8.04 -20.77
N ILE A 114 -1.47 -7.97 -19.44
CA ILE A 114 -1.26 -9.14 -18.58
C ILE A 114 -2.24 -10.24 -18.97
N ALA A 115 -3.54 -9.94 -19.07
CA ALA A 115 -4.56 -10.90 -19.48
C ALA A 115 -4.25 -11.54 -20.85
N SER A 116 -3.67 -10.78 -21.79
CA SER A 116 -3.27 -11.27 -23.10
C SER A 116 -1.94 -12.06 -23.14
N GLU A 117 -0.97 -11.74 -22.26
CA GLU A 117 0.40 -12.28 -22.29
C GLU A 117 0.62 -13.45 -21.30
N VAL A 118 -0.18 -13.56 -20.22
CA VAL A 118 -0.15 -14.74 -19.32
C VAL A 118 -0.85 -15.98 -19.91
N GLY A 119 -1.34 -15.89 -21.16
CA GLY A 119 -1.75 -17.03 -21.96
C GLY A 119 -0.55 -17.86 -22.42
N MET A 120 -0.14 -18.86 -21.64
CA MET A 120 0.76 -19.91 -22.11
C MET A 120 0.04 -20.75 -23.19
N GLY A 121 0.52 -20.76 -24.44
CA GLY A 121 0.12 -21.76 -25.44
C GLY A 121 -1.23 -21.54 -26.14
N GLU A 122 -1.42 -22.32 -27.23
CA GLU A 122 -2.54 -22.25 -28.19
C GLU A 122 -3.91 -22.06 -27.49
N LEU A 123 -4.62 -21.03 -27.98
CA LEU A 123 -5.76 -20.34 -27.35
C LEU A 123 -6.95 -21.23 -26.94
N GLU A 124 -7.02 -22.46 -27.44
CA GLU A 124 -8.16 -23.35 -27.27
C GLU A 124 -8.00 -24.32 -26.09
N GLU A 125 -6.77 -24.49 -25.55
CA GLU A 125 -6.49 -25.52 -24.54
C GLU A 125 -6.03 -24.99 -23.17
N ASN A 126 -5.70 -23.71 -23.02
CA ASN A 126 -5.25 -23.15 -21.73
C ASN A 126 -6.31 -22.32 -20.99
N ARG A 127 -7.14 -22.99 -20.19
CA ARG A 127 -8.18 -22.41 -19.32
C ARG A 127 -7.64 -21.75 -18.03
N ALA A 128 -6.41 -21.23 -18.02
CA ALA A 128 -5.96 -20.29 -16.99
C ALA A 128 -6.34 -18.82 -17.29
N ALA A 129 -6.71 -18.52 -18.54
CA ALA A 129 -7.05 -17.18 -19.04
C ALA A 129 -8.47 -16.68 -18.73
N GLY A 130 -9.22 -17.37 -17.87
CA GLY A 130 -10.61 -17.03 -17.51
C GLY A 130 -10.75 -16.24 -16.21
N LEU A 131 -9.67 -15.69 -15.66
CA LEU A 131 -9.69 -14.94 -14.41
C LEU A 131 -9.68 -13.45 -14.70
N ASP A 132 -10.78 -12.80 -14.31
CA ASP A 132 -10.92 -11.37 -14.29
C ASP A 132 -10.12 -10.79 -13.10
N ASP A 133 -9.08 -9.97 -13.36
CA ASP A 133 -8.32 -9.29 -12.30
C ASP A 133 -9.00 -7.99 -11.86
N HIS A 134 -10.24 -7.73 -12.28
CA HIS A 134 -11.04 -6.59 -11.85
C HIS A 134 -11.98 -6.93 -10.67
N PRO A 135 -12.42 -5.94 -9.87
CA PRO A 135 -11.97 -4.55 -9.86
C PRO A 135 -10.59 -4.38 -9.25
N ILE A 136 -9.75 -3.52 -9.82
CA ILE A 136 -8.34 -3.34 -9.42
C ILE A 136 -7.95 -1.86 -9.24
N ALA A 137 -7.11 -1.59 -8.24
CA ALA A 137 -6.47 -0.30 -8.05
C ALA A 137 -5.09 -0.23 -8.71
N GLY A 138 -4.90 0.78 -9.56
CA GLY A 138 -3.58 1.22 -10.01
C GLY A 138 -2.95 2.08 -8.92
N GLN A 139 -1.94 1.56 -8.22
CA GLN A 139 -1.27 2.32 -7.16
C GLN A 139 -0.13 3.16 -7.72
N ILE A 140 -0.17 4.47 -7.49
CA ILE A 140 0.86 5.42 -7.91
C ILE A 140 1.69 5.92 -6.72
N MET A 141 2.98 6.13 -6.95
CA MET A 141 3.90 6.72 -6.00
C MET A 141 4.87 7.69 -6.70
N GLY A 142 5.09 8.84 -6.09
CA GLY A 142 5.90 9.90 -6.69
C GLY A 142 6.25 10.97 -5.68
N SER A 143 6.77 12.09 -6.19
CA SER A 143 7.28 13.18 -5.37
C SER A 143 6.80 14.57 -5.77
N ASP A 144 6.34 14.72 -7.00
CA ASP A 144 6.00 16.01 -7.60
C ASP A 144 4.51 16.01 -7.97
N PRO A 145 3.71 17.00 -7.56
CA PRO A 145 2.27 17.03 -7.82
C PRO A 145 1.91 16.92 -9.31
N ASP A 146 2.65 17.60 -10.20
CA ASP A 146 2.37 17.60 -11.64
C ASP A 146 2.75 16.27 -12.31
N GLU A 147 3.83 15.62 -11.85
CA GLU A 147 4.17 14.25 -12.28
C GLU A 147 3.16 13.22 -11.75
N MET A 148 2.71 13.35 -10.50
CA MET A 148 1.69 12.49 -9.91
C MET A 148 0.34 12.61 -10.61
N ALA A 149 -0.09 13.84 -10.93
CA ALA A 149 -1.30 14.11 -11.70
C ALA A 149 -1.25 13.42 -13.08
N ARG A 150 -0.19 13.67 -13.86
CA ARG A 150 -0.01 13.06 -15.18
C ARG A 150 0.08 11.53 -15.14
N GLY A 151 0.78 10.98 -14.15
CA GLY A 151 0.86 9.53 -13.96
C GLY A 151 -0.50 8.93 -13.64
N SER A 152 -1.32 9.63 -12.85
CA SER A 152 -2.66 9.18 -12.46
C SER A 152 -3.64 9.24 -13.63
N GLU A 153 -3.55 10.25 -14.51
CA GLU A 153 -4.29 10.29 -15.78
C GLU A 153 -3.94 9.10 -16.68
N ILE A 154 -2.66 8.75 -16.76
CA ILE A 154 -2.21 7.57 -17.53
C ILE A 154 -2.84 6.30 -16.96
N LEU A 155 -2.80 6.11 -15.64
CA LEU A 155 -3.44 4.95 -15.01
C LEU A 155 -4.95 4.94 -15.23
N ALA A 156 -5.63 6.07 -15.12
CA ALA A 156 -7.06 6.16 -15.39
C ALA A 156 -7.41 5.74 -16.83
N GLY A 157 -6.51 5.97 -17.79
CA GLY A 157 -6.64 5.50 -19.18
C GLY A 157 -6.30 4.02 -19.41
N MET A 158 -5.74 3.33 -18.42
CA MET A 158 -5.32 1.90 -18.50
C MET A 158 -6.39 0.92 -17.97
N GLY A 159 -7.62 1.38 -17.70
CA GLY A 159 -8.72 0.50 -17.31
C GLY A 159 -8.81 0.18 -15.81
N TYR A 160 -8.08 0.90 -14.95
CA TYR A 160 -8.20 0.75 -13.49
C TYR A 160 -9.49 1.35 -12.94
N GLU A 161 -10.26 0.61 -12.15
CA GLU A 161 -11.47 1.12 -11.48
C GLU A 161 -11.15 2.10 -10.34
N VAL A 162 -9.93 2.05 -9.80
CA VAL A 162 -9.51 2.87 -8.66
C VAL A 162 -8.09 3.37 -8.87
N ILE A 163 -7.82 4.62 -8.51
CA ILE A 163 -6.45 5.16 -8.43
C ILE A 163 -6.04 5.29 -6.96
N ASP A 164 -5.02 4.56 -6.53
CA ASP A 164 -4.53 4.59 -5.15
C ASP A 164 -3.22 5.38 -5.03
N VAL A 165 -3.17 6.37 -4.13
CA VAL A 165 -1.97 7.18 -3.87
C VAL A 165 -1.20 6.62 -2.69
N ASN A 166 0.03 6.15 -2.93
CA ASN A 166 0.88 5.60 -1.88
C ASN A 166 1.71 6.68 -1.17
N LEU A 167 1.32 7.00 0.06
CA LEU A 167 2.04 7.85 1.00
C LEU A 167 2.58 7.05 2.21
N ALA A 168 2.72 5.72 2.06
CA ALA A 168 3.02 4.79 3.15
C ALA A 168 4.40 4.11 3.06
N CYS A 169 5.01 4.10 1.88
CA CYS A 169 6.23 3.32 1.61
C CYS A 169 7.40 3.74 2.54
N PRO A 170 7.96 2.82 3.35
CA PRO A 170 9.01 3.16 4.33
C PRO A 170 10.44 3.07 3.78
N VAL A 171 10.60 2.86 2.47
CA VAL A 171 11.90 2.62 1.84
C VAL A 171 12.84 3.81 2.06
N LYS A 172 14.09 3.51 2.40
CA LYS A 172 15.12 4.51 2.71
C LYS A 172 15.25 5.54 1.59
N LYS A 173 15.34 6.81 1.97
CA LYS A 173 15.70 7.94 1.09
C LYS A 173 16.89 7.55 0.22
N ILE A 174 16.69 7.37 -1.09
CA ILE A 174 17.80 7.42 -2.05
C ILE A 174 18.17 8.90 -2.18
N ARG A 175 18.90 9.43 -1.19
CA ARG A 175 19.53 10.75 -0.98
C ARG A 175 18.93 12.05 -1.57
N ARG A 176 17.85 12.02 -2.35
CA ARG A 176 17.37 13.11 -3.22
C ARG A 176 15.89 13.00 -3.66
N ARG A 177 15.09 12.03 -3.18
CA ARG A 177 13.68 11.91 -3.61
C ARG A 177 12.75 11.69 -2.42
N ALA A 178 11.91 12.69 -2.17
CA ALA A 178 10.82 12.73 -1.19
C ALA A 178 9.63 11.89 -1.69
N ARG A 179 9.45 10.65 -1.22
CA ARG A 179 8.40 9.74 -1.74
C ARG A 179 7.79 8.90 -0.62
N GLY A 180 6.56 8.42 -0.83
CA GLY A 180 5.89 7.48 0.07
C GLY A 180 5.76 8.03 1.48
N GLY A 181 6.25 7.28 2.48
CA GLY A 181 6.15 7.62 3.90
C GLY A 181 6.82 8.94 4.29
N HIS A 182 7.66 9.53 3.44
CA HIS A 182 8.22 10.86 3.69
C HIS A 182 7.14 11.93 3.89
N PHE A 183 6.02 11.83 3.16
CA PHE A 183 4.93 12.80 3.21
C PHE A 183 4.22 12.84 4.57
N LEU A 184 4.33 11.78 5.39
CA LEU A 184 3.83 11.78 6.76
C LEU A 184 4.61 12.69 7.71
N ALA A 185 5.73 13.27 7.26
CA ALA A 185 6.45 14.35 7.96
C ALA A 185 6.27 15.73 7.29
N HIS A 186 5.60 15.79 6.15
CA HIS A 186 5.43 16.98 5.31
C HIS A 186 3.96 17.06 4.83
N PRO A 187 3.02 17.36 5.73
CA PRO A 187 1.59 17.20 5.45
C PRO A 187 1.09 18.09 4.31
N GLU A 188 1.57 19.33 4.19
CA GLU A 188 1.10 20.21 3.09
C GLU A 188 1.57 19.71 1.72
N ASP A 189 2.81 19.21 1.60
CA ASP A 189 3.30 18.60 0.35
C ASP A 189 2.45 17.36 -0.01
N ALA A 190 2.04 16.58 0.99
CA ALA A 190 1.15 15.43 0.82
C ALA A 190 -0.22 15.86 0.28
N VAL A 191 -0.78 16.92 0.87
CA VAL A 191 -2.09 17.49 0.50
C VAL A 191 -2.05 18.03 -0.93
N ASP A 192 -0.97 18.69 -1.34
CA ASP A 192 -0.80 19.20 -2.70
C ASP A 192 -0.76 18.07 -3.74
N ILE A 193 -0.09 16.95 -3.43
CA ILE A 193 -0.14 15.75 -4.27
C ILE A 193 -1.56 15.19 -4.37
N LEU A 194 -2.27 15.05 -3.24
CA LEU A 194 -3.63 14.50 -3.24
C LEU A 194 -4.59 15.38 -4.06
N ARG A 195 -4.48 16.71 -3.95
CA ARG A 195 -5.25 17.66 -4.77
C ARG A 195 -4.95 17.50 -6.26
N ALA A 196 -3.67 17.48 -6.62
CA ALA A 196 -3.25 17.37 -8.02
C ALA A 196 -3.74 16.05 -8.65
N VAL A 197 -3.61 14.93 -7.93
CA VAL A 197 -4.11 13.62 -8.39
C VAL A 197 -5.63 13.64 -8.56
N ARG A 198 -6.38 14.12 -7.56
CA ARG A 198 -7.84 14.12 -7.65
C ARG A 198 -8.36 15.04 -8.76
N ALA A 199 -7.72 16.18 -8.99
CA ALA A 199 -8.08 17.09 -10.08
C ALA A 199 -7.83 16.50 -11.48
N ALA A 200 -6.82 15.64 -11.61
CA ALA A 200 -6.42 15.04 -12.89
C ALA A 200 -7.23 13.77 -13.24
N VAL A 201 -7.59 12.96 -12.24
CA VAL A 201 -8.35 11.72 -12.47
C VAL A 201 -9.84 12.03 -12.73
N PRO A 202 -10.48 11.41 -13.74
CA PRO A 202 -11.92 11.56 -14.00
C PRO A 202 -12.77 11.31 -12.75
N ALA A 203 -13.80 12.14 -12.53
CA ALA A 203 -14.64 12.07 -11.33
C ALA A 203 -15.36 10.72 -11.14
N SER A 204 -15.59 9.97 -12.23
CA SER A 204 -16.18 8.63 -12.20
C SER A 204 -15.24 7.56 -11.64
N ILE A 205 -13.93 7.82 -11.61
CA ILE A 205 -12.92 6.90 -11.08
C ILE A 205 -12.56 7.37 -9.65
N PRO A 206 -12.92 6.61 -8.60
CA PRO A 206 -12.57 6.96 -7.23
C PRO A 206 -11.05 6.96 -7.02
N CYS A 207 -10.60 7.89 -6.17
CA CYS A 207 -9.22 7.94 -5.70
C CYS A 207 -9.17 7.51 -4.24
N THR A 208 -8.12 6.79 -3.86
CA THR A 208 -7.90 6.27 -2.51
C THR A 208 -6.48 6.59 -2.06
N VAL A 209 -6.23 6.59 -0.76
CA VAL A 209 -4.91 6.91 -0.21
C VAL A 209 -4.44 5.82 0.74
N LYS A 210 -3.18 5.42 0.59
CA LYS A 210 -2.52 4.49 1.51
C LYS A 210 -1.52 5.23 2.40
N LEU A 211 -1.74 5.13 3.71
CA LEU A 211 -0.97 5.78 4.76
C LEU A 211 -0.36 4.75 5.73
N ARG A 212 0.60 5.21 6.53
CA ARG A 212 0.98 4.63 7.82
C ARG A 212 0.41 5.51 8.93
N ARG A 213 0.29 4.98 10.16
CA ARG A 213 -0.32 5.74 11.28
C ARG A 213 0.38 7.06 11.63
N ALA A 214 1.66 7.20 11.26
CA ALA A 214 2.47 8.41 11.38
C ALA A 214 3.87 8.17 10.77
N TYR A 215 4.70 9.21 10.67
CA TYR A 215 6.13 9.06 10.35
C TYR A 215 6.90 8.39 11.51
N ASP A 216 6.74 8.91 12.72
CA ASP A 216 7.25 8.38 14.00
C ASP A 216 6.20 8.50 15.11
N ASP A 217 6.56 8.23 16.38
CA ASP A 217 5.65 8.26 17.53
C ASP A 217 5.55 9.65 18.22
N THR A 218 6.08 10.72 17.63
CA THR A 218 6.00 12.06 18.23
C THR A 218 4.59 12.67 18.07
N PRO A 219 4.15 13.55 18.99
CA PRO A 219 2.88 14.26 18.86
C PRO A 219 2.78 15.08 17.56
N ALA A 220 3.90 15.64 17.10
CA ALA A 220 3.95 16.39 15.84
C ALA A 220 3.62 15.52 14.62
N MET A 221 4.15 14.29 14.55
CA MET A 221 3.86 13.37 13.45
C MET A 221 2.46 12.78 13.53
N ALA A 222 1.90 12.63 14.74
CA ALA A 222 0.49 12.30 14.91
C ALA A 222 -0.42 13.41 14.34
N MET A 223 -0.15 14.69 14.65
CA MET A 223 -0.90 15.81 14.06
C MET A 223 -0.74 15.89 12.54
N ALA A 224 0.45 15.60 12.01
CA ALA A 224 0.68 15.54 10.57
C ALA A 224 -0.15 14.45 9.89
N PHE A 225 -0.27 13.26 10.50
CA PHE A 225 -1.16 12.21 10.03
C PHE A 225 -2.62 12.69 9.98
N GLU A 226 -3.14 13.26 11.07
CA GLU A 226 -4.54 13.74 11.14
C GLU A 226 -4.81 14.77 10.04
N ARG A 227 -3.89 15.72 9.83
CA ARG A 227 -3.97 16.72 8.76
C ARG A 227 -4.11 16.09 7.37
N ILE A 228 -3.29 15.10 7.04
CA ILE A 228 -3.32 14.42 5.74
C ILE A 228 -4.60 13.59 5.60
N PHE A 229 -4.95 12.87 6.66
CA PHE A 229 -6.14 12.02 6.70
C PHE A 229 -7.40 12.85 6.46
N ASP A 230 -7.63 13.92 7.22
CA ASP A 230 -8.76 14.82 7.06
C ASP A 230 -8.80 15.43 5.66
N ALA A 231 -7.68 15.98 5.19
CA ALA A 231 -7.60 16.61 3.88
C ALA A 231 -7.93 15.62 2.75
N SER A 232 -7.56 14.34 2.86
CA SER A 232 -7.87 13.35 1.82
C SER A 232 -9.37 13.23 1.57
N TYR A 233 -10.18 13.19 2.62
CA TYR A 233 -11.65 13.15 2.49
C TYR A 233 -12.24 14.49 2.04
N GLU A 234 -11.71 15.62 2.53
CA GLU A 234 -12.11 16.96 2.07
C GLU A 234 -11.88 17.14 0.55
N ILE A 235 -10.81 16.54 0.03
CA ILE A 235 -10.47 16.56 -1.41
C ILE A 235 -11.40 15.62 -2.21
N GLY A 236 -12.05 14.64 -1.56
CA GLY A 236 -12.94 13.68 -2.22
C GLY A 236 -12.32 12.31 -2.48
N PHE A 237 -11.33 11.89 -1.69
CA PHE A 237 -10.87 10.51 -1.68
C PHE A 237 -11.92 9.61 -1.03
N LEU A 238 -12.15 8.43 -1.61
CA LEU A 238 -13.24 7.54 -1.22
C LEU A 238 -12.94 6.79 0.09
N TRP A 239 -11.70 6.34 0.27
CA TRP A 239 -11.25 5.71 1.51
C TRP A 239 -9.76 5.93 1.76
N ALA A 240 -9.36 5.73 3.01
CA ALA A 240 -7.97 5.64 3.42
C ALA A 240 -7.62 4.23 3.91
N THR A 241 -6.51 3.68 3.41
CA THR A 241 -5.91 2.46 3.94
C THR A 241 -4.77 2.82 4.89
N VAL A 242 -4.90 2.52 6.18
CA VAL A 242 -3.94 2.93 7.21
C VAL A 242 -3.20 1.72 7.78
N HIS A 243 -1.89 1.70 7.57
CA HIS A 243 -1.01 0.69 8.17
C HIS A 243 -0.66 1.05 9.61
N CYS A 244 -0.89 0.12 10.54
CA CYS A 244 -0.79 0.32 12.00
C CYS A 244 0.64 0.49 12.58
N ARG A 245 1.66 0.61 11.73
CA ARG A 245 3.05 0.94 12.13
C ARG A 245 3.46 2.29 11.56
N THR A 246 4.37 2.98 12.24
CA THR A 246 4.97 4.22 11.71
C THR A 246 5.92 3.94 10.56
N VAL A 247 6.33 4.99 9.84
CA VAL A 247 7.35 4.90 8.78
C VAL A 247 8.68 4.43 9.36
N GLU A 248 9.10 5.00 10.48
CA GLU A 248 10.35 4.63 11.17
C GLU A 248 10.32 3.21 11.74
N GLN A 249 9.18 2.77 12.25
CA GLN A 249 8.99 1.41 12.76
C GLN A 249 9.16 0.36 11.65
N ARG A 250 8.88 0.70 10.40
CA ARG A 250 8.91 -0.23 9.25
C ARG A 250 8.09 -1.50 9.53
N TYR A 251 8.75 -2.63 9.70
CA TYR A 251 8.17 -3.93 10.02
C TYR A 251 8.64 -4.47 11.37
N ALA A 252 9.35 -3.65 12.16
CA ALA A 252 9.86 -4.05 13.47
C ALA A 252 8.73 -4.08 14.52
N GLY A 253 8.67 -5.15 15.29
CA GLY A 253 7.69 -5.33 16.38
C GLY A 253 6.23 -5.31 15.90
N PRO A 254 5.26 -5.45 16.82
CA PRO A 254 3.84 -5.47 16.46
C PRO A 254 3.32 -4.09 16.01
N GLY A 255 2.34 -4.11 15.11
CA GLY A 255 1.55 -2.95 14.75
C GLY A 255 0.48 -2.62 15.81
N ARG A 256 0.16 -1.33 15.93
CA ARG A 256 -0.74 -0.80 16.96
C ARG A 256 -2.18 -0.73 16.43
N TRP A 257 -2.96 -1.79 16.63
CA TRP A 257 -4.36 -1.85 16.17
C TRP A 257 -5.28 -0.93 16.98
N GLU A 258 -4.92 -0.61 18.22
CA GLU A 258 -5.65 0.35 19.06
C GLU A 258 -5.73 1.72 18.38
N PHE A 259 -4.70 2.11 17.63
CA PHE A 259 -4.73 3.33 16.81
C PHE A 259 -5.81 3.26 15.73
N LEU A 260 -5.97 2.11 15.06
CA LEU A 260 -6.98 1.94 14.01
C LEU A 260 -8.39 2.00 14.60
N ARG A 261 -8.62 1.32 15.73
CA ARG A 261 -9.88 1.41 16.48
C ARG A 261 -10.20 2.85 16.85
N ASP A 262 -9.26 3.56 17.45
CA ASP A 262 -9.48 4.94 17.90
C ASP A 262 -9.68 5.90 16.70
N LEU A 263 -9.09 5.59 15.53
CA LEU A 263 -9.32 6.32 14.29
C LEU A 263 -10.74 6.10 13.75
N VAL A 264 -11.19 4.84 13.63
CA VAL A 264 -12.53 4.50 13.16
C VAL A 264 -13.60 5.08 14.08
N ALA A 265 -13.41 4.98 15.40
CA ALA A 265 -14.34 5.53 16.39
C ALA A 265 -14.52 7.05 16.28
N ARG A 266 -13.47 7.80 15.90
CA ARG A 266 -13.53 9.26 15.70
C ARG A 266 -14.14 9.67 14.36
N HIS A 267 -14.10 8.78 13.37
CA HIS A 267 -14.57 9.05 12.01
C HIS A 267 -15.55 7.98 11.51
N PRO A 268 -16.69 7.77 12.19
CA PRO A 268 -17.66 6.73 11.82
C PRO A 268 -18.28 6.96 10.44
N ASP A 269 -18.20 8.18 9.93
CA ASP A 269 -18.69 8.63 8.64
C ASP A 269 -17.67 8.46 7.50
N ARG A 270 -16.51 7.84 7.73
CA ARG A 270 -15.46 7.69 6.70
C ARG A 270 -15.05 6.22 6.51
N PRO A 271 -15.06 5.69 5.28
CA PRO A 271 -14.56 4.34 5.03
C PRO A 271 -13.05 4.24 5.28
N ILE A 272 -12.63 3.38 6.20
CA ILE A 272 -11.21 3.19 6.58
C ILE A 272 -10.86 1.71 6.49
N PHE A 273 -9.77 1.39 5.82
CA PHE A 273 -9.19 0.04 5.82
C PHE A 273 -7.97 -0.04 6.72
N GLY A 274 -8.00 -0.92 7.71
CA GLY A 274 -6.85 -1.24 8.54
C GLY A 274 -5.85 -2.15 7.80
N SER A 275 -4.56 -1.97 8.07
CA SER A 275 -3.50 -2.80 7.48
C SER A 275 -2.39 -3.10 8.49
N GLY A 276 -1.82 -4.30 8.40
CA GLY A 276 -0.67 -4.76 9.19
C GLY A 276 -1.05 -5.86 10.18
N ASP A 277 -0.19 -6.88 10.28
CA ASP A 277 -0.33 -8.05 11.17
C ASP A 277 -1.57 -8.90 10.91
N ILE A 278 -1.93 -9.05 9.63
CA ILE A 278 -2.93 -10.00 9.15
C ILE A 278 -2.18 -11.19 8.56
N TRP A 279 -2.13 -12.30 9.29
CA TRP A 279 -1.40 -13.51 8.88
C TRP A 279 -2.34 -14.65 8.51
N THR A 280 -3.53 -14.62 9.07
CA THR A 280 -4.56 -15.64 8.89
C THR A 280 -5.89 -14.97 8.59
N VAL A 281 -6.82 -15.75 8.02
CA VAL A 281 -8.21 -15.32 7.83
C VAL A 281 -8.86 -14.85 9.15
N HIS A 282 -8.48 -15.45 10.29
CA HIS A 282 -8.98 -15.02 11.60
C HIS A 282 -8.57 -13.58 11.93
N ASP A 283 -7.38 -13.15 11.51
CA ASP A 283 -6.90 -11.79 11.78
C ASP A 283 -7.71 -10.73 11.05
N ILE A 284 -8.22 -11.04 9.84
CA ILE A 284 -9.13 -10.15 9.10
C ILE A 284 -10.35 -9.83 9.96
N PHE A 285 -11.01 -10.88 10.45
CA PHE A 285 -12.21 -10.72 11.27
C PHE A 285 -11.92 -10.14 12.64
N ARG A 286 -10.74 -10.42 13.23
CA ARG A 286 -10.31 -9.79 14.49
C ARG A 286 -10.14 -8.29 14.31
N MET A 287 -9.55 -7.85 13.20
CA MET A 287 -9.37 -6.42 12.95
C MET A 287 -10.72 -5.73 12.83
N MET A 288 -11.65 -6.29 12.04
CA MET A 288 -12.99 -5.75 11.85
C MET A 288 -13.85 -5.74 13.12
N ASP A 289 -13.64 -6.69 14.03
CA ASP A 289 -14.38 -6.79 15.29
C ASP A 289 -13.82 -5.86 16.36
N MET A 290 -12.50 -5.61 16.33
CA MET A 290 -11.79 -4.80 17.33
C MET A 290 -11.67 -3.32 16.99
N CYS A 291 -11.70 -2.96 15.70
CA CYS A 291 -11.43 -1.61 15.20
C CYS A 291 -12.67 -1.03 14.54
#